data_AF-A0L9U6-F1
#
_entry.id   AF-A0L9U6-F1
#
_cell.length_a   1.000
_cell.length_b   1.000
_cell.length_c   1.000
_cell.angle_alpha   90.00
_cell.angle_beta   90.00
_cell.angle_gamma   90.00
#
_symmetry.space_group_name_H-M   'P 1'
#
loop_
_entity.id
_entity.type
_entity.pdbx_description
1 polymer ?
#
loop_
_entity_poly.entity_id
_entity_poly.type
_entity_poly.pdbx_seq_one_letter_code
_entity_poly.pdbx_strand_id
1 'polypeptide(L)'
;MKVAEWIMAVAIVFSLAFFLLSIARNDPWDDHAYDQAPPIAVGMPAPHRDGREKMVCSSCHELIKNRGGNIAQTGLLPIARGAPAPISHNDGRDKRVCSNCHSFASTAGTSAQNGVPPIARGAPAPATHKDGRDRRVCSSCHAMLDPTQSTRNTAPPSTTPPIRQGQPAPPSHTDGRNARVCTSCHRLIPAQGAAGRMAPPNPGGAQALAIAWNAPLPPLPPTPNAAFMDPEWHERFRTLRFQGKVLRVVDKSPRSGRENLHVLVYDDINPPQWINVAPSWFLRQQGCMPMPGTFIKGTAYKEMGVAPGSLRYAGTMSVNGAFCMIRNNHLVGAWIWPGVDSEEE
;
A
#
# COMPACT_ATOMS: atom_id res chain seq x y z
N MET A 1 -66.10 19.65 12.23
CA MET A 1 -64.86 19.07 11.68
C MET A 1 -65.25 18.23 10.48
N LYS A 2 -64.70 18.54 9.29
CA LYS A 2 -65.09 17.86 8.06
C LYS A 2 -64.27 16.57 7.93
N VAL A 3 -64.84 15.51 7.35
CA VAL A 3 -64.17 14.21 7.15
C VAL A 3 -62.80 14.37 6.46
N ALA A 4 -62.66 15.37 5.58
CA ALA A 4 -61.39 15.71 4.92
C ALA A 4 -60.27 16.11 5.89
N GLU A 5 -60.56 16.79 7.00
CA GLU A 5 -59.54 17.20 7.99
C GLU A 5 -58.99 15.98 8.74
N TRP A 6 -59.85 15.00 9.04
CA TRP A 6 -59.43 13.75 9.68
C TRP A 6 -58.53 12.90 8.79
N ILE A 7 -58.82 12.83 7.49
CA ILE A 7 -58.00 12.07 6.53
C ILE A 7 -56.59 12.69 6.43
N MET A 8 -56.48 14.02 6.36
CA MET A 8 -55.18 14.69 6.29
C MET A 8 -54.36 14.51 7.58
N ALA A 9 -55.00 14.59 8.75
CA ALA A 9 -54.30 14.40 10.03
C ALA A 9 -53.75 12.97 10.18
N VAL A 10 -54.52 11.96 9.79
CA VAL A 10 -54.07 10.55 9.86
C VAL A 10 -52.90 10.30 8.90
N ALA A 11 -52.94 10.83 7.69
CA ALA A 11 -51.86 10.67 6.71
C ALA A 11 -50.54 11.24 7.24
N ILE A 12 -50.56 12.44 7.83
CA ILE A 12 -49.36 13.09 8.38
C ILE A 12 -48.77 12.24 9.52
N VAL A 13 -49.60 11.82 10.48
CA VAL A 13 -49.13 11.00 11.61
C VAL A 13 -48.55 9.67 11.14
N PHE A 14 -49.18 9.02 10.14
CA PHE A 14 -48.70 7.75 9.62
C PHE A 14 -47.37 7.89 8.87
N SER A 15 -47.21 8.93 8.03
CA SER A 15 -45.94 9.20 7.34
C SER A 15 -44.82 9.55 8.31
N LEU A 16 -45.11 10.33 9.35
CA LEU A 16 -44.10 10.72 10.35
C LEU A 16 -43.70 9.53 11.24
N ALA A 17 -44.65 8.67 11.59
CA ALA A 17 -44.36 7.42 12.29
C ALA A 17 -43.48 6.48 11.45
N PHE A 18 -43.76 6.35 10.15
CA PHE A 18 -42.96 5.52 9.25
C PHE A 18 -41.52 6.07 9.10
N PHE A 19 -41.38 7.38 8.95
CA PHE A 19 -40.08 8.06 8.90
C PHE A 19 -39.28 7.88 10.19
N LEU A 20 -39.92 8.02 11.36
CA LEU A 20 -39.27 7.80 12.64
C LEU A 20 -38.91 6.32 12.86
N LEU A 21 -39.74 5.38 12.40
CA LEU A 21 -39.41 3.95 12.40
C LEU A 21 -38.20 3.63 11.50
N SER A 22 -38.04 4.32 10.36
CA SER A 22 -36.85 4.15 9.50
C SER A 22 -35.58 4.75 10.09
N ILE A 23 -35.68 5.76 10.96
CA ILE A 23 -34.52 6.37 11.63
C ILE A 23 -34.16 5.64 12.93
N ALA A 24 -35.16 5.13 13.66
CA ALA A 24 -34.96 4.54 14.99
C ALA A 24 -34.79 3.02 15.00
N ARG A 25 -35.12 2.31 13.90
CA ARG A 25 -34.68 0.92 13.74
C ARG A 25 -33.24 0.92 13.26
N ASN A 26 -32.34 0.70 14.21
CA ASN A 26 -30.95 0.31 14.01
C ASN A 26 -30.84 -0.63 12.80
N ASP A 27 -29.85 -0.32 11.97
CA ASP A 27 -29.26 -1.14 10.91
C ASP A 27 -30.06 -2.41 10.56
N PRO A 28 -30.85 -2.42 9.47
CA PRO A 28 -31.34 -3.69 8.90
C PRO A 28 -30.20 -4.64 8.48
N TRP A 29 -28.95 -4.19 8.63
CA TRP A 29 -27.70 -4.88 8.32
C TRP A 29 -26.97 -5.45 9.55
N ASP A 30 -27.51 -5.29 10.76
CA ASP A 30 -26.94 -5.86 12.00
C ASP A 30 -27.23 -7.38 12.15
N ASP A 31 -27.72 -8.03 11.09
CA ASP A 31 -28.05 -9.46 11.03
C ASP A 31 -27.04 -10.27 10.19
N HIS A 32 -25.76 -9.90 10.23
CA HIS A 32 -24.71 -10.78 9.75
C HIS A 32 -23.78 -11.17 10.88
N ALA A 33 -24.20 -12.22 11.57
CA ALA A 33 -23.36 -13.06 12.40
C ALA A 33 -22.27 -13.75 11.56
N TYR A 34 -21.37 -12.97 10.96
CA TYR A 34 -20.18 -13.45 10.24
C TYR A 34 -19.25 -14.24 11.17
N ASP A 35 -19.33 -13.94 12.46
CA ASP A 35 -18.67 -14.58 13.58
C ASP A 35 -19.34 -15.90 14.04
N GLN A 36 -20.51 -16.27 13.48
CA GLN A 36 -21.17 -17.57 13.73
C GLN A 36 -21.00 -18.58 12.59
N ALA A 37 -20.29 -18.23 11.53
CA ALA A 37 -20.03 -19.17 10.44
C ALA A 37 -19.19 -20.36 10.97
N PRO A 38 -19.66 -21.61 10.82
CA PRO A 38 -18.95 -22.76 11.35
C PRO A 38 -17.61 -22.95 10.62
N PRO A 39 -16.57 -23.49 11.28
CA PRO A 39 -15.34 -23.84 10.60
C PRO A 39 -15.57 -24.90 9.50
N ILE A 40 -14.88 -24.77 8.37
CA ILE A 40 -14.99 -25.70 7.24
C ILE A 40 -13.63 -26.24 6.82
N ALA A 41 -13.61 -27.40 6.16
CA ALA A 41 -12.36 -27.94 5.64
C ALA A 41 -11.90 -27.18 4.39
N VAL A 42 -10.59 -26.92 4.28
CA VAL A 42 -9.99 -26.32 3.07
C VAL A 42 -10.35 -27.14 1.82
N GLY A 43 -10.87 -26.47 0.80
CA GLY A 43 -11.22 -27.07 -0.49
C GLY A 43 -12.64 -27.65 -0.57
N MET A 44 -13.49 -27.48 0.46
CA MET A 44 -14.91 -27.78 0.32
C MET A 44 -15.57 -26.83 -0.69
N PRO A 45 -16.43 -27.34 -1.59
CA PRO A 45 -17.23 -26.49 -2.48
C PRO A 45 -18.26 -25.69 -1.67
N ALA A 46 -18.58 -24.48 -2.13
CA ALA A 46 -19.58 -23.64 -1.49
C ALA A 46 -21.00 -24.25 -1.66
N PRO A 47 -21.73 -24.56 -0.57
CA PRO A 47 -23.10 -25.08 -0.65
C PRO A 47 -24.17 -24.00 -0.87
N HIS A 48 -23.79 -22.72 -0.78
CA HIS A 48 -24.66 -21.56 -0.97
C HIS A 48 -25.02 -21.37 -2.46
N ARG A 49 -26.15 -20.71 -2.73
CA ARG A 49 -26.61 -20.35 -4.09
C ARG A 49 -27.06 -18.89 -4.22
N ASP A 50 -26.73 -18.08 -3.23
CA ASP A 50 -27.17 -16.69 -3.10
C ASP A 50 -26.05 -15.69 -3.41
N GLY A 51 -25.12 -16.07 -4.28
CA GLY A 51 -23.98 -15.26 -4.70
C GLY A 51 -22.75 -15.43 -3.81
N ARG A 52 -22.90 -15.96 -2.59
CA ARG A 52 -21.76 -16.25 -1.69
C ARG A 52 -20.86 -17.37 -2.20
N GLU A 53 -21.34 -18.21 -3.12
CA GLU A 53 -20.52 -19.20 -3.82
C GLU A 53 -19.42 -18.59 -4.70
N LYS A 54 -19.52 -17.29 -5.02
CA LYS A 54 -18.52 -16.54 -5.77
C LYS A 54 -17.48 -15.86 -4.86
N MET A 55 -17.67 -15.89 -3.54
CA MET A 55 -16.76 -15.29 -2.56
C MET A 55 -15.69 -16.31 -2.10
N VAL A 56 -14.57 -15.79 -1.60
CA VAL A 56 -13.51 -16.64 -1.01
C VAL A 56 -14.01 -17.14 0.36
N CYS A 57 -14.09 -18.45 0.57
CA CYS A 57 -14.68 -19.03 1.77
C CYS A 57 -14.08 -18.51 3.10
N SER A 58 -12.81 -18.11 3.10
CA SER A 58 -12.13 -17.54 4.26
C SER A 58 -12.59 -16.13 4.65
N SER A 59 -13.45 -15.48 3.85
CA SER A 59 -14.08 -14.22 4.24
C SER A 59 -15.12 -14.41 5.35
N CYS A 60 -15.71 -15.60 5.43
CA CYS A 60 -16.77 -15.92 6.39
C CYS A 60 -16.37 -17.09 7.31
N HIS A 61 -15.73 -18.14 6.79
CA HIS A 61 -15.44 -19.36 7.55
C HIS A 61 -13.98 -19.45 8.03
N GLU A 62 -13.78 -20.03 9.22
CA GLU A 62 -12.47 -20.51 9.63
C GLU A 62 -12.12 -21.80 8.86
N LEU A 63 -10.97 -21.82 8.17
CA LEU A 63 -10.55 -22.96 7.36
C LEU A 63 -9.71 -23.95 8.19
N ILE A 64 -10.22 -25.16 8.41
CA ILE A 64 -9.52 -26.25 9.09
C ILE A 64 -8.78 -27.13 8.07
N LYS A 65 -7.53 -27.49 8.37
CA LYS A 65 -6.74 -28.40 7.55
C LYS A 65 -7.31 -29.82 7.60
N ASN A 66 -7.63 -30.39 6.44
CA ASN A 66 -7.98 -31.81 6.34
C ASN A 66 -6.79 -32.67 6.80
N ARG A 67 -6.98 -33.46 7.87
CA ARG A 67 -6.03 -34.51 8.29
C ARG A 67 -6.03 -35.60 7.21
N GLY A 68 -5.20 -35.45 6.18
CA GLY A 68 -4.99 -36.56 5.22
C GLY A 68 -4.47 -36.19 3.83
N GLY A 69 -4.39 -34.92 3.46
CA GLY A 69 -3.96 -34.53 2.11
C GLY A 69 -2.68 -33.70 2.09
N ASN A 70 -1.60 -34.22 1.50
CA ASN A 70 -0.51 -33.41 0.96
C ASN A 70 -1.05 -32.64 -0.25
N ILE A 71 -1.64 -31.47 -0.02
CA ILE A 71 -1.98 -30.54 -1.09
C ILE A 71 -0.90 -29.46 -1.11
N ALA A 72 -0.33 -29.24 -2.30
CA ALA A 72 0.59 -28.15 -2.57
C ALA A 72 0.00 -26.81 -2.07
N GLN A 73 0.82 -25.99 -1.42
CA GLN A 73 0.46 -24.69 -0.84
C GLN A 73 0.14 -23.62 -1.91
N THR A 74 -0.77 -23.89 -2.83
CA THR A 74 -1.28 -22.91 -3.80
C THR A 74 -2.45 -22.17 -3.16
N GLY A 75 -2.16 -21.08 -2.45
CA GLY A 75 -3.20 -20.18 -1.91
C GLY A 75 -2.77 -19.27 -0.77
N LEU A 76 -1.67 -19.57 -0.07
CA LEU A 76 -1.14 -18.71 1.00
C LEU A 76 -0.15 -17.70 0.41
N LEU A 77 -0.39 -16.41 0.62
CA LEU A 77 0.54 -15.37 0.21
C LEU A 77 1.87 -15.54 0.97
N PRO A 78 3.01 -15.66 0.26
CA PRO A 78 4.31 -15.81 0.90
C PRO A 78 4.71 -14.51 1.59
N ILE A 79 5.09 -14.59 2.86
CA ILE A 79 5.63 -13.45 3.63
C ILE A 79 7.01 -13.78 4.19
N ALA A 80 7.80 -12.73 4.45
CA ALA A 80 9.04 -12.86 5.20
C ALA A 80 8.75 -13.16 6.67
N ARG A 81 9.53 -14.05 7.29
CA ARG A 81 9.42 -14.37 8.71
C ARG A 81 9.79 -13.12 9.53
N GLY A 82 8.92 -12.71 10.46
CA GLY A 82 9.09 -11.48 11.24
C GLY A 82 8.56 -10.20 10.56
N ALA A 83 7.89 -10.31 9.40
CA ALA A 83 7.15 -9.19 8.84
C ALA A 83 6.07 -8.72 9.84
N PRO A 84 5.99 -7.41 10.15
CA PRO A 84 4.91 -6.90 10.99
C PRO A 84 3.57 -7.14 10.29
N ALA A 85 2.52 -7.43 11.07
CA ALA A 85 1.17 -7.48 10.52
C ALA A 85 0.87 -6.11 9.87
N PRO A 86 0.42 -6.06 8.60
CA PRO A 86 0.04 -4.82 7.97
C PRO A 86 -1.13 -4.19 8.73
N ILE A 87 -1.19 -2.85 8.74
CA ILE A 87 -2.27 -2.08 9.40
C ILE A 87 -3.65 -2.43 8.81
N SER A 88 -3.68 -3.00 7.60
CA SER A 88 -4.89 -3.55 6.95
C SER A 88 -5.48 -4.77 7.67
N HIS A 89 -4.80 -5.36 8.66
CA HIS A 89 -5.36 -6.39 9.55
C HIS A 89 -6.02 -5.72 10.78
N ASN A 90 -7.04 -4.89 10.55
CA ASN A 90 -7.80 -4.21 11.60
C ASN A 90 -8.96 -5.07 12.17
N ASP A 91 -9.10 -6.30 11.70
CA ASP A 91 -10.14 -7.26 12.06
C ASP A 91 -9.67 -8.31 13.08
N GLY A 92 -8.60 -8.02 13.82
CA GLY A 92 -8.03 -8.92 14.82
C GLY A 92 -7.11 -10.01 14.23
N ARG A 93 -6.90 -10.05 12.91
CA ARG A 93 -5.92 -10.96 12.26
C ARG A 93 -4.47 -10.62 12.63
N ASP A 94 -4.18 -9.38 13.02
CA ASP A 94 -2.90 -8.91 13.58
C ASP A 94 -2.55 -9.61 14.92
N LYS A 95 -3.54 -10.16 15.61
CA LYS A 95 -3.40 -10.91 16.86
C LYS A 95 -3.20 -12.41 16.64
N ARG A 96 -3.37 -12.92 15.40
CA ARG A 96 -3.22 -14.34 15.05
C ARG A 96 -1.77 -14.68 14.69
N VAL A 97 -1.42 -15.97 14.76
CA VAL A 97 -0.10 -16.45 14.30
C VAL A 97 -0.06 -16.37 12.77
N CYS A 98 0.92 -15.66 12.21
CA CYS A 98 0.98 -15.39 10.76
C CYS A 98 1.01 -16.67 9.90
N SER A 99 1.57 -17.78 10.43
CA SER A 99 1.60 -19.08 9.75
C SER A 99 0.23 -19.70 9.50
N ASN A 100 -0.82 -19.17 10.12
CA ASN A 100 -2.19 -19.65 9.91
C ASN A 100 -2.76 -19.14 8.57
N CYS A 101 -2.25 -18.02 8.06
CA CYS A 101 -2.76 -17.36 6.85
C CYS A 101 -1.68 -17.10 5.79
N HIS A 102 -0.41 -17.24 6.13
CA HIS A 102 0.70 -17.03 5.23
C HIS A 102 1.69 -18.20 5.22
N SER A 103 2.28 -18.47 4.06
CA SER A 103 3.46 -19.31 3.95
C SER A 103 4.69 -18.45 4.22
N PHE A 104 5.70 -19.00 4.89
CA PHE A 104 6.98 -18.31 5.02
C PHE A 104 7.83 -18.65 3.82
N ALA A 105 8.32 -17.63 3.11
CA ALA A 105 9.29 -17.85 2.04
C ALA A 105 10.52 -18.57 2.64
N SER A 106 10.89 -19.71 2.07
CA SER A 106 12.12 -20.44 2.38
C SER A 106 13.31 -19.68 1.80
N THR A 107 13.67 -18.55 2.41
CA THR A 107 14.90 -17.85 2.06
C THR A 107 16.08 -18.63 2.62
N ALA A 108 16.79 -19.35 1.75
CA ALA A 108 18.10 -19.89 2.05
C ALA A 108 19.07 -18.71 2.26
N GLY A 109 19.47 -18.45 3.51
CA GLY A 109 20.57 -17.55 3.83
C GLY A 109 20.24 -16.48 4.88
N THR A 110 20.69 -16.75 6.10
CA THR A 110 20.98 -15.81 7.21
C THR A 110 19.87 -14.89 7.75
N SER A 111 19.50 -15.20 8.99
CA SER A 111 18.88 -14.37 10.03
C SER A 111 19.42 -12.93 10.10
N ALA A 112 18.70 -11.99 9.48
CA ALA A 112 18.51 -10.61 9.92
C ALA A 112 17.72 -9.88 8.83
N GLN A 113 16.40 -10.02 8.81
CA GLN A 113 15.55 -9.13 8.03
C GLN A 113 14.51 -8.52 8.95
N ASN A 114 14.41 -7.19 8.89
CA ASN A 114 13.58 -6.29 9.70
C ASN A 114 14.02 -6.01 11.15
N GLY A 115 15.33 -5.91 11.43
CA GLY A 115 15.83 -5.32 12.68
C GLY A 115 15.51 -6.10 13.96
N VAL A 116 14.92 -7.28 13.86
CA VAL A 116 14.62 -8.17 14.99
C VAL A 116 15.78 -9.17 15.13
N PRO A 117 16.57 -9.11 16.23
CA PRO A 117 17.73 -9.98 16.41
C PRO A 117 17.31 -11.42 16.70
N PRO A 118 18.10 -12.44 16.29
CA PRO A 118 17.92 -13.80 16.79
C PRO A 118 18.15 -13.86 18.31
N ILE A 119 17.45 -14.73 19.01
CA ILE A 119 17.55 -14.88 20.47
C ILE A 119 17.78 -16.33 20.87
N ALA A 120 18.47 -16.55 21.98
CA ALA A 120 18.65 -17.87 22.54
C ALA A 120 17.32 -18.44 23.05
N ARG A 121 17.13 -19.76 22.91
CA ARG A 121 15.97 -20.44 23.50
C ARG A 121 15.94 -20.23 25.01
N GLY A 122 14.84 -19.67 25.52
CA GLY A 122 14.65 -19.36 26.94
C GLY A 122 15.11 -17.96 27.37
N ALA A 123 15.58 -17.11 26.44
CA ALA A 123 15.89 -15.72 26.77
C ALA A 123 14.62 -14.96 27.22
N PRO A 124 14.65 -14.25 28.35
CA PRO A 124 13.50 -13.46 28.81
C PRO A 124 13.25 -12.28 27.86
N ALA A 125 11.98 -11.90 27.70
CA ALA A 125 11.61 -10.72 26.92
C ALA A 125 12.24 -9.46 27.55
N PRO A 126 12.88 -8.57 26.75
CA PRO A 126 13.45 -7.34 27.28
C PRO A 126 12.35 -6.38 27.75
N ALA A 127 12.67 -5.57 28.78
CA ALA A 127 11.76 -4.59 29.37
C ALA A 127 11.24 -3.50 28.40
N THR A 128 11.80 -3.43 27.20
CA THR A 128 11.39 -2.54 26.11
C THR A 128 10.12 -3.02 25.39
N HIS A 129 9.67 -4.26 25.61
CA HIS A 129 8.41 -4.78 25.06
C HIS A 129 7.21 -4.42 25.96
N LYS A 130 6.78 -3.15 25.92
CA LYS A 130 5.63 -2.65 26.71
C LYS A 130 4.26 -2.77 26.01
N ASP A 131 4.21 -3.40 24.84
CA ASP A 131 3.01 -3.51 24.00
C ASP A 131 2.42 -4.92 23.95
N GLY A 132 2.62 -5.71 25.01
CA GLY A 132 2.04 -7.04 25.15
C GLY A 132 2.78 -8.14 24.35
N ARG A 133 3.87 -7.79 23.66
CA ARG A 133 4.74 -8.77 22.96
C ARG A 133 5.54 -9.65 23.91
N ASP A 134 5.73 -9.21 25.15
CA ASP A 134 6.32 -9.98 26.26
C ASP A 134 5.51 -11.24 26.62
N ARG A 135 4.21 -11.28 26.28
CA ARG A 135 3.32 -12.43 26.54
C ARG A 135 3.21 -13.41 25.36
N ARG A 136 3.90 -13.17 24.24
CA ARG A 136 3.85 -14.03 23.04
C ARG A 136 5.00 -15.03 23.04
N VAL A 137 4.81 -16.16 22.36
CA VAL A 137 5.88 -17.15 22.16
C VAL A 137 6.98 -16.53 21.29
N CYS A 138 8.19 -16.38 21.82
CA CYS A 138 9.30 -15.69 21.16
C CYS A 138 9.58 -16.17 19.72
N SER A 139 9.40 -17.47 19.44
CA SER A 139 9.60 -18.07 18.11
C SER A 139 8.61 -17.58 17.05
N SER A 140 7.54 -16.87 17.42
CA SER A 140 6.64 -16.23 16.47
C SER A 140 7.24 -14.99 15.81
N CYS A 141 8.25 -14.38 16.44
CA CYS A 141 8.86 -13.12 16.00
C CYS A 141 10.37 -13.21 15.80
N HIS A 142 11.05 -14.02 16.60
CA HIS A 142 12.50 -14.20 16.55
C HIS A 142 12.91 -15.56 15.98
N ALA A 143 14.07 -15.59 15.33
CA ALA A 143 14.77 -16.85 15.10
C ALA A 143 15.37 -17.34 16.42
N MET A 144 15.06 -18.58 16.80
CA MET A 144 15.57 -19.20 18.02
C MET A 144 16.90 -19.87 17.75
N LEU A 145 17.95 -19.47 18.48
CA LEU A 145 19.24 -20.13 18.46
C LEU A 145 19.23 -21.28 19.46
N ASP A 146 19.61 -22.48 19.01
CA ASP A 146 19.80 -23.61 19.91
C ASP A 146 21.13 -23.46 20.67
N PRO A 147 21.15 -23.74 21.99
CA PRO A 147 22.35 -23.60 22.81
C PRO A 147 23.50 -24.53 22.38
N THR A 148 23.24 -25.51 21.53
CA THR A 148 24.25 -26.41 20.96
C THR A 148 25.00 -25.83 19.75
N GLN A 149 24.65 -24.64 19.25
CA GLN A 149 25.34 -23.99 18.12
C GLN A 149 26.35 -22.91 18.52
N SER A 150 26.61 -22.69 19.81
CA SER A 150 27.47 -21.57 20.26
C SER A 150 28.99 -21.80 20.13
N THR A 151 29.47 -22.84 19.43
CA THR A 151 30.93 -23.09 19.28
C THR A 151 31.40 -23.50 17.89
N ARG A 152 30.69 -23.14 16.81
CA ARG A 152 31.23 -23.31 15.45
C ARG A 152 30.92 -22.14 14.54
N ASN A 153 31.70 -21.06 14.69
CA ASN A 153 31.87 -20.04 13.65
C ASN A 153 32.66 -20.65 12.48
N THR A 154 31.99 -21.48 11.70
CA THR A 154 32.35 -21.79 10.32
C THR A 154 31.05 -21.95 9.57
N ALA A 155 30.54 -20.82 9.06
CA ALA A 155 29.42 -20.83 8.14
C ALA A 155 29.80 -21.64 6.88
N PRO A 156 28.86 -22.38 6.27
CA PRO A 156 29.08 -22.95 4.96
C PRO A 156 29.36 -21.82 3.95
N PRO A 157 30.22 -22.05 2.94
CA PRO A 157 30.66 -21.01 2.03
C PRO A 157 29.45 -20.42 1.30
N SER A 158 29.13 -19.17 1.61
CA SER A 158 28.32 -18.34 0.72
C SER A 158 29.07 -18.29 -0.62
N THR A 159 28.44 -18.83 -1.66
CA THR A 159 29.03 -18.95 -3.00
C THR A 159 29.20 -17.60 -3.72
N THR A 160 28.81 -16.50 -3.08
CA THR A 160 28.96 -15.15 -3.61
C THR A 160 29.64 -14.24 -2.58
N PRO A 161 30.88 -13.79 -2.85
CA PRO A 161 31.61 -12.97 -1.89
C PRO A 161 30.91 -11.62 -1.67
N PRO A 162 30.96 -11.04 -0.47
CA PRO A 162 30.54 -9.66 -0.25
C PRO A 162 31.42 -8.71 -1.07
N ILE A 163 30.83 -7.64 -1.61
CA ILE A 163 31.54 -6.65 -2.43
C ILE A 163 31.36 -5.26 -1.87
N ARG A 164 32.29 -4.35 -2.17
CA ARG A 164 32.21 -2.96 -1.73
C ARG A 164 31.21 -2.17 -2.57
N GLN A 165 30.45 -1.29 -1.93
CA GLN A 165 29.57 -0.37 -2.65
C GLN A 165 30.38 0.48 -3.64
N GLY A 166 29.93 0.52 -4.90
CA GLY A 166 30.60 1.24 -5.98
C GLY A 166 31.70 0.46 -6.70
N GLN A 167 31.97 -0.81 -6.35
CA GLN A 167 32.84 -1.64 -7.18
C GLN A 167 32.16 -1.96 -8.53
N PRO A 168 32.85 -1.75 -9.67
CA PRO A 168 32.34 -2.18 -10.96
C PRO A 168 32.25 -3.71 -11.02
N ALA A 169 31.30 -4.21 -11.79
CA ALA A 169 31.19 -5.66 -12.04
C ALA A 169 32.49 -6.17 -12.69
N PRO A 170 33.04 -7.31 -12.22
CA PRO A 170 34.25 -7.86 -12.83
C PRO A 170 33.99 -8.28 -14.29
N PRO A 171 35.00 -8.24 -15.17
CA PRO A 171 34.89 -8.68 -16.56
C PRO A 171 34.44 -10.14 -16.71
N SER A 172 34.56 -10.95 -15.66
CA SER A 172 34.10 -12.34 -15.61
C SER A 172 32.56 -12.49 -15.59
N HIS A 173 31.80 -11.41 -15.43
CA HIS A 173 30.33 -11.43 -15.55
C HIS A 173 29.90 -11.18 -17.01
N THR A 174 30.14 -12.15 -17.89
CA THR A 174 29.77 -12.09 -19.32
C THR A 174 28.37 -12.65 -19.62
N ASP A 175 27.68 -13.19 -18.62
CA ASP A 175 26.37 -13.84 -18.73
C ASP A 175 25.19 -12.90 -18.43
N GLY A 176 25.38 -11.59 -18.64
CA GLY A 176 24.36 -10.56 -18.40
C GLY A 176 24.17 -10.18 -16.94
N ARG A 177 24.90 -10.78 -15.99
CA ARG A 177 24.90 -10.36 -14.57
C ARG A 177 25.48 -8.98 -14.35
N ASN A 178 26.33 -8.50 -15.26
CA ASN A 178 26.84 -7.13 -15.29
C ASN A 178 25.75 -6.07 -15.52
N ALA A 179 24.59 -6.45 -16.08
CA ALA A 179 23.45 -5.56 -16.29
C ALA A 179 22.43 -5.56 -15.12
N ARG A 180 22.66 -6.35 -14.05
CA ARG A 180 21.78 -6.44 -12.89
C ARG A 180 22.29 -5.59 -11.73
N VAL A 181 21.38 -5.17 -10.85
CA VAL A 181 21.75 -4.46 -9.62
C VAL A 181 22.52 -5.41 -8.70
N CYS A 182 23.73 -5.04 -8.28
CA CYS A 182 24.63 -5.93 -7.53
C CYS A 182 24.03 -6.50 -6.24
N THR A 183 23.11 -5.76 -5.59
CA THR A 183 22.40 -6.21 -4.37
C THR A 183 21.49 -7.41 -4.60
N SER A 184 21.21 -7.81 -5.85
CA SER A 184 20.45 -9.03 -6.14
C SER A 184 21.24 -10.30 -5.88
N CYS A 185 22.58 -10.23 -5.88
CA CYS A 185 23.46 -11.40 -5.78
C CYS A 185 24.53 -11.25 -4.70
N HIS A 186 24.95 -10.02 -4.40
CA HIS A 186 26.00 -9.74 -3.42
C HIS A 186 25.46 -8.94 -2.24
N ARG A 187 26.04 -9.21 -1.08
CA ARG A 187 25.93 -8.32 0.08
C ARG A 187 26.89 -7.15 -0.10
N LEU A 188 26.36 -5.92 -0.14
CA LEU A 188 27.17 -4.71 -0.19
C LEU A 188 27.68 -4.35 1.19
N ILE A 189 28.99 -4.12 1.31
CA ILE A 189 29.62 -3.55 2.51
C ILE A 189 29.94 -2.07 2.26
N PRO A 190 29.72 -1.18 3.26
CA PRO A 190 30.00 0.25 3.13
C PRO A 190 31.47 0.49 2.83
N ALA A 191 31.76 1.44 1.95
CA ALA A 191 33.13 1.84 1.65
C ALA A 191 33.74 2.49 2.91
N GLN A 192 34.63 1.76 3.58
CA GLN A 192 35.41 2.34 4.68
C GLN A 192 36.37 3.40 4.10
N GLY A 193 36.38 4.56 4.74
CA GLY A 193 36.95 5.84 4.28
C GLY A 193 38.26 5.78 3.50
N ALA A 194 38.23 6.43 2.33
CA ALA A 194 39.26 7.36 1.90
C ALA A 194 38.59 8.36 0.96
N ALA A 195 38.74 9.66 1.24
CA ALA A 195 38.54 10.72 0.26
C ALA A 195 39.65 10.57 -0.81
N GLY A 196 39.50 9.57 -1.67
CA GLY A 196 40.35 9.33 -2.82
C GLY A 196 39.72 9.97 -4.03
N ARG A 197 40.44 10.92 -4.64
CA ARG A 197 40.09 11.53 -5.94
C ARG A 197 39.65 10.45 -6.92
N MET A 198 38.39 10.49 -7.35
CA MET A 198 37.95 9.72 -8.50
C MET A 198 38.67 10.29 -9.72
N ALA A 199 39.45 9.46 -10.40
CA ALA A 199 39.84 9.74 -11.78
C ALA A 199 38.54 9.78 -12.62
N PRO A 200 38.38 10.78 -13.51
CA PRO A 200 37.18 10.89 -14.32
C PRO A 200 37.02 9.66 -15.21
N PRO A 201 35.79 9.13 -15.37
CA PRO A 201 35.53 8.10 -16.37
C PRO A 201 35.73 8.66 -17.78
N ASN A 202 36.29 7.82 -18.62
CA ASN A 202 36.60 8.05 -20.03
C ASN A 202 35.38 8.66 -20.79
N PRO A 203 35.58 9.67 -21.66
CA PRO A 203 34.49 10.38 -22.33
C PRO A 203 34.03 9.56 -23.56
N GLY A 204 33.00 8.73 -23.38
CA GLY A 204 32.48 7.94 -24.49
C GLY A 204 31.13 7.31 -24.17
N GLY A 205 30.06 8.09 -24.33
CA GLY A 205 28.68 7.59 -24.39
C GLY A 205 27.85 7.85 -23.13
N ALA A 206 26.77 8.61 -23.32
CA ALA A 206 25.76 9.01 -22.33
C ALA A 206 26.26 9.96 -21.23
N GLN A 207 26.28 11.26 -21.57
CA GLN A 207 26.24 12.33 -20.59
C GLN A 207 24.95 12.22 -19.78
N ALA A 208 25.00 11.58 -18.61
CA ALA A 208 24.05 11.86 -17.55
C ALA A 208 24.33 13.29 -17.12
N LEU A 209 23.59 14.24 -17.70
CA LEU A 209 23.54 15.61 -17.20
C LEU A 209 23.10 15.52 -15.75
N ALA A 210 24.05 15.71 -14.82
CA ALA A 210 23.73 16.11 -13.48
C ALA A 210 23.02 17.46 -13.62
N ILE A 211 21.70 17.44 -13.69
CA ILE A 211 20.90 18.66 -13.66
C ILE A 211 21.20 19.26 -12.29
N ALA A 212 22.01 20.32 -12.30
CA ALA A 212 22.22 21.13 -11.13
C ALA A 212 20.83 21.61 -10.68
N TRP A 213 20.38 21.10 -9.53
CA TRP A 213 19.08 21.38 -8.91
C TRP A 213 18.86 22.85 -8.51
N ASN A 214 19.72 23.76 -8.98
CA ASN A 214 19.66 25.19 -8.72
C ASN A 214 18.74 25.93 -9.69
N ALA A 215 18.13 25.25 -10.67
CA ALA A 215 17.07 25.84 -11.48
C ALA A 215 15.82 26.08 -10.61
N PRO A 216 15.16 27.26 -10.71
CA PRO A 216 13.91 27.51 -10.01
C PRO A 216 12.87 26.43 -10.35
N LEU A 217 12.25 25.82 -9.32
CA LEU A 217 11.17 24.87 -9.54
C LEU A 217 10.02 25.57 -10.30
N PRO A 218 9.35 24.87 -11.24
CA PRO A 218 8.25 25.46 -11.98
C PRO A 218 7.15 25.94 -11.00
N PRO A 219 6.59 27.14 -11.21
CA PRO A 219 5.48 27.62 -10.40
C PRO A 219 4.28 26.68 -10.56
N LEU A 220 3.42 26.65 -9.54
CA LEU A 220 2.16 25.91 -9.61
C LEU A 220 1.28 26.55 -10.70
N PRO A 221 0.84 25.83 -11.74
CA PRO A 221 -0.07 26.38 -12.73
C PRO A 221 -1.39 26.80 -12.07
N PRO A 222 -2.08 27.82 -12.61
CA PRO A 222 -3.40 28.19 -12.14
C PRO A 222 -4.32 26.97 -12.25
N THR A 223 -5.11 26.72 -11.19
CA THR A 223 -6.19 25.73 -11.28
C THR A 223 -7.31 26.37 -12.08
N PRO A 224 -7.79 25.75 -13.17
CA PRO A 224 -8.99 26.22 -13.83
C PRO A 224 -10.13 26.29 -12.80
N ASN A 225 -10.98 27.31 -12.90
CA ASN A 225 -12.19 27.38 -12.09
C ASN A 225 -12.98 26.10 -12.36
N ALA A 226 -13.20 25.28 -11.33
CA ALA A 226 -13.94 24.03 -11.39
C ALA A 226 -15.45 24.26 -11.58
N ALA A 227 -15.83 25.29 -12.35
CA ALA A 227 -17.21 25.60 -12.64
C ALA A 227 -17.79 24.48 -13.50
N PHE A 228 -18.58 23.63 -12.84
CA PHE A 228 -19.46 22.59 -13.36
C PHE A 228 -18.80 21.53 -14.26
N MET A 229 -18.61 20.35 -13.66
CA MET A 229 -18.23 19.11 -14.34
C MET A 229 -19.43 18.62 -15.16
N ASP A 230 -19.44 18.96 -16.45
CA ASP A 230 -20.30 18.37 -17.48
C ASP A 230 -20.17 16.81 -17.46
N PRO A 231 -21.25 16.02 -17.68
CA PRO A 231 -21.15 14.57 -17.78
C PRO A 231 -20.11 14.02 -18.80
N GLU A 232 -19.75 14.80 -19.82
CA GLU A 232 -18.86 14.37 -20.91
C GLU A 232 -17.35 14.56 -20.65
N TRP A 233 -16.93 14.79 -19.40
CA TRP A 233 -15.52 15.07 -19.10
C TRP A 233 -14.55 13.94 -19.46
N HIS A 234 -14.98 12.69 -19.47
CA HIS A 234 -14.11 11.57 -19.85
C HIS A 234 -13.62 11.67 -21.31
N GLU A 235 -14.33 12.40 -22.19
CA GLU A 235 -13.92 12.61 -23.58
C GLU A 235 -12.83 13.67 -23.73
N ARG A 236 -12.67 14.59 -22.76
CA ARG A 236 -11.69 15.69 -22.82
C ARG A 236 -10.35 15.33 -22.20
N PHE A 237 -10.26 14.21 -21.50
CA PHE A 237 -9.08 13.83 -20.74
C PHE A 237 -8.44 12.58 -21.29
N ARG A 238 -7.12 12.63 -21.44
CA ARG A 238 -6.32 11.44 -21.67
C ARG A 238 -5.74 10.94 -20.37
N THR A 239 -5.84 9.62 -20.16
CA THR A 239 -5.18 8.95 -19.05
C THR A 239 -3.69 8.82 -19.34
N LEU A 240 -2.86 9.24 -18.40
CA LEU A 240 -1.40 9.14 -18.47
C LEU A 240 -0.89 8.43 -17.22
N ARG A 241 0.21 7.69 -17.35
CA ARG A 241 0.96 7.22 -16.20
C ARG A 241 1.91 8.31 -15.72
N PHE A 242 2.11 8.39 -14.41
CA PHE A 242 3.16 9.20 -13.82
C PHE A 242 3.90 8.38 -12.76
N GLN A 243 5.17 8.67 -12.57
CA GLN A 243 5.97 8.14 -11.48
C GLN A 243 7.11 9.11 -11.19
N GLY A 244 7.74 9.00 -10.02
CA GLY A 244 8.92 9.79 -9.71
C GLY A 244 8.99 10.20 -8.25
N LYS A 245 10.04 10.96 -7.94
CA LYS A 245 10.27 11.52 -6.61
C LYS A 245 9.46 12.80 -6.46
N VAL A 246 8.81 12.96 -5.31
CA VAL A 246 8.12 14.20 -4.94
C VAL A 246 9.16 15.25 -4.58
N LEU A 247 9.19 16.35 -5.30
CA LEU A 247 10.08 17.48 -5.03
C LEU A 247 9.43 18.49 -4.08
N ARG A 248 8.13 18.71 -4.25
CA ARG A 248 7.38 19.72 -3.51
C ARG A 248 5.94 19.26 -3.31
N VAL A 249 5.38 19.63 -2.17
CA VAL A 249 3.96 19.49 -1.85
C VAL A 249 3.43 20.89 -1.55
N VAL A 250 2.31 21.27 -2.16
CA VAL A 250 1.63 22.54 -1.94
C VAL A 250 0.20 22.26 -1.53
N ASP A 251 -0.15 22.71 -0.33
CA ASP A 251 -1.52 22.78 0.15
C ASP A 251 -2.03 24.20 -0.09
N LYS A 252 -3.08 24.35 -0.91
CA LYS A 252 -3.67 25.66 -1.22
C LYS A 252 -4.49 26.21 -0.04
N SER A 253 -4.98 25.35 0.85
CA SER A 253 -5.76 25.75 2.03
C SER A 253 -5.37 24.94 3.26
N PRO A 254 -4.16 25.17 3.81
CA PRO A 254 -3.64 24.41 4.93
C PRO A 254 -4.49 24.55 6.20
N ARG A 255 -5.31 25.60 6.30
CA ARG A 255 -6.22 25.82 7.44
C ARG A 255 -7.48 24.99 7.36
N SER A 256 -8.04 24.78 6.16
CA SER A 256 -9.25 23.98 6.01
C SER A 256 -8.93 22.49 5.88
N GLY A 257 -7.78 22.17 5.27
CA GLY A 257 -7.43 20.82 4.85
C GLY A 257 -8.38 20.23 3.81
N ARG A 258 -9.39 20.98 3.36
CA ARG A 258 -10.44 20.52 2.44
C ARG A 258 -10.04 20.62 0.98
N GLU A 259 -9.02 21.41 0.69
CA GLU A 259 -8.52 21.57 -0.68
C GLU A 259 -7.55 20.46 -1.07
N ASN A 260 -7.50 20.20 -2.37
CA ASN A 260 -6.62 19.22 -2.96
C ASN A 260 -5.16 19.63 -2.79
N LEU A 261 -4.31 18.67 -2.42
CA LEU A 261 -2.87 18.86 -2.45
C LEU A 261 -2.37 18.86 -3.90
N HIS A 262 -1.30 19.60 -4.13
CA HIS A 262 -0.58 19.61 -5.41
C HIS A 262 0.85 19.13 -5.17
N VAL A 263 1.28 18.11 -5.89
CA VAL A 263 2.62 17.55 -5.77
C VAL A 263 3.41 17.76 -7.05
N LEU A 264 4.65 18.19 -6.92
CA LEU A 264 5.58 18.31 -8.03
C LEU A 264 6.42 17.03 -8.11
N VAL A 265 6.28 16.28 -9.20
CA VAL A 265 6.88 14.95 -9.38
C VAL A 265 7.96 15.02 -10.44
N TYR A 266 9.09 14.38 -10.19
CA TYR A 266 10.20 14.28 -11.12
C TYR A 266 10.67 12.85 -11.28
N ASP A 267 10.74 12.38 -12.53
CA ASP A 267 11.03 11.00 -12.90
C ASP A 267 12.46 10.81 -13.44
N ASP A 268 13.33 11.79 -13.22
CA ASP A 268 14.72 11.87 -13.71
C ASP A 268 14.88 11.93 -15.24
N ILE A 269 13.79 11.88 -16.01
CA ILE A 269 13.81 11.82 -17.49
C ILE A 269 13.10 13.04 -18.09
N ASN A 270 11.91 13.34 -17.60
CA ASN A 270 11.04 14.39 -18.08
C ASN A 270 11.09 15.62 -17.16
N PRO A 271 10.73 16.81 -17.68
CA PRO A 271 10.54 17.99 -16.84
C PRO A 271 9.57 17.71 -15.68
N PRO A 272 9.80 18.27 -14.48
CA PRO A 272 8.93 18.10 -13.33
C PRO A 272 7.46 18.43 -13.63
N GLN A 273 6.54 17.65 -13.08
CA GLN A 273 5.12 17.68 -13.43
C GLN A 273 4.27 17.92 -12.19
N TRP A 274 3.35 18.89 -12.26
CA TRP A 274 2.38 19.13 -11.19
C TRP A 274 1.21 18.16 -11.29
N ILE A 275 0.95 17.46 -10.18
CA ILE A 275 -0.15 16.52 -10.02
C ILE A 275 -1.07 17.02 -8.89
N ASN A 276 -2.33 17.29 -9.20
CA ASN A 276 -3.40 17.53 -8.25
C ASN A 276 -3.89 16.19 -7.70
N VAL A 277 -3.74 15.98 -6.39
CA VAL A 277 -4.13 14.75 -5.69
C VAL A 277 -5.35 15.02 -4.81
N ALA A 278 -5.66 14.14 -3.86
CA ALA A 278 -6.75 14.34 -2.91
C ALA A 278 -6.37 15.36 -1.81
N PRO A 279 -7.35 15.81 -1.00
CA PRO A 279 -7.09 16.56 0.22
C PRO A 279 -6.24 15.77 1.23
N SER A 280 -5.51 16.50 2.06
CA SER A 280 -4.54 15.90 3.00
C SER A 280 -5.16 14.94 4.02
N TRP A 281 -6.39 15.22 4.48
CA TRP A 281 -7.10 14.35 5.42
C TRP A 281 -7.39 12.97 4.80
N PHE A 282 -7.84 12.95 3.53
CA PHE A 282 -8.18 11.73 2.82
C PHE A 282 -6.92 10.89 2.57
N LEU A 283 -5.84 11.52 2.11
CA LEU A 283 -4.58 10.82 1.87
C LEU A 283 -3.98 10.23 3.15
N ARG A 284 -4.12 10.90 4.30
CA ARG A 284 -3.71 10.35 5.60
C ARG A 284 -4.54 9.13 5.98
N GLN A 285 -5.86 9.20 5.84
CA GLN A 285 -6.76 8.08 6.13
C GLN A 285 -6.44 6.86 5.26
N GLN A 286 -6.11 7.07 3.99
CA GLN A 286 -5.76 6.01 3.05
C GLN A 286 -4.30 5.55 3.15
N GLY A 287 -3.46 6.17 3.99
CA GLY A 287 -2.04 5.83 4.11
C GLY A 287 -1.17 6.20 2.90
N CYS A 288 -1.63 7.10 2.02
CA CYS A 288 -0.91 7.57 0.84
C CYS A 288 -0.55 9.06 0.91
N MET A 289 -0.07 9.52 2.06
CA MET A 289 0.36 10.92 2.19
C MET A 289 1.71 11.15 1.45
N PRO A 290 1.75 11.91 0.35
CA PRO A 290 3.00 12.21 -0.33
C PRO A 290 3.81 13.21 0.51
N MET A 291 5.11 12.98 0.59
CA MET A 291 6.06 13.89 1.26
C MET A 291 7.22 14.21 0.32
N PRO A 292 7.87 15.38 0.42
CA PRO A 292 9.11 15.64 -0.30
C PRO A 292 10.11 14.49 -0.08
N GLY A 293 10.68 14.00 -1.18
CA GLY A 293 11.60 12.87 -1.21
C GLY A 293 10.96 11.50 -1.39
N THR A 294 9.66 11.35 -1.18
CA THR A 294 8.96 10.06 -1.39
C THR A 294 8.84 9.73 -2.88
N PHE A 295 8.87 8.45 -3.20
CA PHE A 295 8.60 7.97 -4.55
C PHE A 295 7.11 7.67 -4.68
N ILE A 296 6.49 8.23 -5.73
CA ILE A 296 5.08 8.00 -6.03
C ILE A 296 4.92 7.51 -7.47
N LYS A 297 3.85 6.76 -7.73
CA LYS A 297 3.46 6.33 -9.08
C LYS A 297 1.95 6.19 -9.20
N GLY A 298 1.39 6.31 -10.39
CA GLY A 298 -0.05 6.15 -10.58
C GLY A 298 -0.53 6.53 -11.97
N THR A 299 -1.83 6.74 -12.07
CA THR A 299 -2.50 7.27 -13.26
C THR A 299 -3.04 8.66 -12.98
N ALA A 300 -2.91 9.56 -13.95
CA ALA A 300 -3.46 10.89 -13.89
C ALA A 300 -4.16 11.24 -15.21
N TYR A 301 -5.18 12.07 -15.12
CA TYR A 301 -5.92 12.61 -16.23
C TYR A 301 -5.30 13.93 -16.64
N LYS A 302 -5.02 14.10 -17.94
CA LYS A 302 -4.57 15.35 -18.53
C LYS A 302 -5.59 15.80 -19.57
N GLU A 303 -6.01 17.05 -19.47
CA GLU A 303 -6.90 17.67 -20.46
C GLU A 303 -6.22 17.74 -21.84
N MET A 304 -6.96 17.37 -22.89
CA MET A 304 -6.51 17.48 -24.27
C MET A 304 -6.51 18.94 -24.74
N GLY A 305 -5.57 19.30 -25.61
CA GLY A 305 -5.44 20.68 -26.11
C GLY A 305 -4.75 21.66 -25.15
N VAL A 306 -4.42 21.27 -23.92
CA VAL A 306 -3.74 22.15 -22.95
C VAL A 306 -2.22 22.04 -23.07
N ALA A 307 -1.56 23.19 -22.88
CA ALA A 307 -0.11 23.37 -22.97
C ALA A 307 0.71 22.31 -22.19
N PRO A 308 1.93 21.97 -22.65
CA PRO A 308 2.88 21.19 -21.86
C PRO A 308 3.11 21.81 -20.48
N GLY A 309 3.20 20.98 -19.43
CA GLY A 309 3.35 21.45 -18.05
C GLY A 309 2.04 21.82 -17.33
N SER A 310 0.88 21.68 -17.99
CA SER A 310 -0.42 21.86 -17.33
C SER A 310 -0.63 20.88 -16.17
N LEU A 311 -1.48 21.29 -15.24
CA LEU A 311 -1.86 20.49 -14.08
C LEU A 311 -2.50 19.17 -14.52
N ARG A 312 -2.12 18.06 -13.87
CA ARG A 312 -2.72 16.75 -14.08
C ARG A 312 -3.50 16.33 -12.85
N TYR A 313 -4.57 15.56 -13.01
CA TYR A 313 -5.43 15.14 -11.91
C TYR A 313 -5.22 13.66 -11.63
N ALA A 314 -4.68 13.30 -10.47
CA ALA A 314 -4.47 11.89 -10.14
C ALA A 314 -5.81 11.15 -10.07
N GLY A 315 -5.90 10.03 -10.79
CA GLY A 315 -6.96 9.02 -10.67
C GLY A 315 -6.58 7.94 -9.66
N THR A 316 -5.35 7.43 -9.77
CA THR A 316 -4.76 6.53 -8.78
C THR A 316 -3.39 7.02 -8.35
N MET A 317 -2.99 6.69 -7.14
CA MET A 317 -1.66 7.00 -6.64
C MET A 317 -1.19 5.91 -5.70
N SER A 318 0.08 5.54 -5.83
CA SER A 318 0.79 4.72 -4.87
C SER A 318 1.95 5.51 -4.28
N VAL A 319 2.06 5.50 -2.96
CA VAL A 319 3.13 6.17 -2.20
C VAL A 319 3.85 5.10 -1.40
N ASN A 320 5.15 4.90 -1.66
CA ASN A 320 5.95 3.86 -0.99
C ASN A 320 5.31 2.45 -0.99
N GLY A 321 4.54 2.11 -2.04
CA GLY A 321 3.88 0.81 -2.18
C GLY A 321 2.47 0.71 -1.61
N ALA A 322 2.00 1.67 -0.81
CA ALA A 322 0.58 1.79 -0.47
C ALA A 322 -0.20 2.29 -1.70
N PHE A 323 -1.38 1.75 -2.00
CA PHE A 323 -2.19 2.13 -3.16
C PHE A 323 -3.44 2.87 -2.71
N CYS A 324 -3.78 3.96 -3.40
CA CYS A 324 -4.95 4.77 -3.14
C CYS A 324 -5.68 5.14 -4.44
N MET A 325 -6.98 4.91 -4.43
CA MET A 325 -7.89 5.45 -5.43
C MET A 325 -8.20 6.91 -5.07
N ILE A 326 -8.01 7.81 -6.01
CA ILE A 326 -8.12 9.26 -5.82
C ILE A 326 -9.37 9.76 -6.53
N ARG A 327 -9.51 9.48 -7.83
CA ARG A 327 -10.67 9.87 -8.65
C ARG A 327 -11.08 8.74 -9.58
N ASN A 328 -12.36 8.72 -9.95
CA ASN A 328 -12.85 7.93 -11.07
C ASN A 328 -12.54 8.61 -12.42
N ASN A 329 -12.98 7.99 -13.52
CA ASN A 329 -12.88 8.50 -14.88
C ASN A 329 -13.68 9.80 -15.13
N HIS A 330 -14.65 10.13 -14.27
CA HIS A 330 -15.40 11.40 -14.29
C HIS A 330 -14.73 12.51 -13.47
N LEU A 331 -13.47 12.32 -13.03
CA LEU A 331 -12.72 13.22 -12.14
C LEU A 331 -13.38 13.48 -10.77
N VAL A 332 -14.39 12.70 -10.42
CA VAL A 332 -15.05 12.82 -9.12
C VAL A 332 -14.13 12.22 -8.06
N GLY A 333 -13.84 13.02 -7.03
CA GLY A 333 -12.97 12.62 -5.93
C GLY A 333 -13.61 11.53 -5.08
N ALA A 334 -12.86 10.48 -4.76
CA ALA A 334 -13.29 9.42 -3.84
C ALA A 334 -13.63 9.96 -2.43
N TRP A 335 -13.18 11.16 -2.09
CA TRP A 335 -13.50 11.86 -0.84
C TRP A 335 -14.83 12.63 -0.86
N ILE A 336 -15.50 12.74 -2.01
CA ILE A 336 -16.78 13.44 -2.14
C ILE A 336 -17.95 12.50 -1.79
N TRP A 337 -17.74 11.18 -1.81
CA TRP A 337 -18.77 10.16 -1.61
C TRP A 337 -18.58 9.37 -0.30
N PRO A 338 -18.92 9.95 0.87
CA PRO A 338 -19.11 9.15 2.08
C PRO A 338 -20.52 8.54 2.05
N GLY A 339 -20.71 7.42 1.36
CA GLY A 339 -21.88 6.55 1.57
C GLY A 339 -23.08 6.73 0.63
N VAL A 340 -22.87 6.83 -0.68
CA VAL A 340 -23.93 6.51 -1.64
C VAL A 340 -23.50 5.23 -2.33
N ASP A 341 -24.15 4.12 -1.96
CA ASP A 341 -23.93 2.83 -2.57
C ASP A 341 -24.22 2.93 -4.06
N SER A 342 -23.22 2.56 -4.87
CA SER A 342 -23.27 2.56 -6.34
C SER A 342 -24.10 1.39 -6.88
N GLU A 343 -25.30 1.15 -6.34
CA GLU A 343 -26.21 0.09 -6.80
C GLU A 343 -27.18 0.55 -7.90
N GLU A 344 -27.11 1.80 -8.34
CA GLU A 344 -27.85 2.28 -9.53
C GLU A 344 -26.87 2.86 -10.57
N GLU A 345 -26.26 1.98 -11.37
CA GLU A 345 -25.85 2.30 -12.75
C GLU A 345 -25.90 1.07 -13.67
#